data_AF-A8N0K8-F1
#
_entry.id   AF-A8N0K8-F1
#
_cell.length_a   1.000
_cell.length_b   1.000
_cell.length_c   1.000
_cell.angle_alpha   90.00
_cell.angle_beta   90.00
_cell.angle_gamma   90.00
#
_symmetry.space_group_name_H-M   'P 1'
#
loop_
_entity.id
_entity.type
_entity.pdbx_description
1 polymer ?
#
loop_
_entity_poly.entity_id
_entity_poly.type
_entity_poly.pdbx_seq_one_letter_code
_entity_poly.pdbx_strand_id
1 'polypeptide(L)'
;MQRSEVFRDMFSMCDSGESGAGNNAQGAFPPSAVPGGDPDLNKAPPVVDLDESADTLTILLKLLHDPPKPPVEISTDPYTYQKKYDTSTVIPLPLLELVILKLIDKYLFDEEIVKGLEAHLLAHAPENGLRVYGIAMAHYRADVANIVTQYLLPLAKYSKEEVKAWIPSVEAFHDILRFQDFRVQALRDLVLNEDIFPHGYGECSAHRDSTRSAWDTRRKSLLARIETGQFNL
;
A
#
# COMPACT_ATOMS: atom_id res chain seq x y z
N MET A 1 -0.68 7.92 -37.06
CA MET A 1 -0.28 6.86 -36.11
C MET A 1 -0.63 5.53 -36.73
N GLN A 2 0.37 4.82 -37.24
CA GLN A 2 0.23 3.51 -37.86
C GLN A 2 -0.10 2.48 -36.78
N ARG A 3 -1.17 1.70 -36.98
CA ARG A 3 -1.53 0.57 -36.13
C ARG A 3 -0.61 -0.61 -36.46
N SER A 4 0.10 -1.12 -35.46
CA SER A 4 0.99 -2.28 -35.60
C SER A 4 0.17 -3.54 -35.86
N GLU A 5 0.48 -4.25 -36.95
CA GLU A 5 -0.19 -5.49 -37.40
C GLU A 5 0.33 -6.76 -36.68
N VAL A 6 1.22 -6.62 -35.69
CA VAL A 6 1.99 -7.72 -35.10
C VAL A 6 1.15 -8.70 -34.26
N PHE A 7 -0.10 -8.36 -33.89
CA PHE A 7 -0.92 -9.20 -33.01
C PHE A 7 -2.06 -9.95 -33.71
N ARG A 8 -2.16 -9.88 -35.05
CA ARG A 8 -3.28 -10.53 -35.76
C ARG A 8 -3.11 -12.04 -35.93
N ASP A 9 -1.90 -12.57 -35.77
CA ASP A 9 -1.60 -13.99 -36.00
C ASP A 9 -1.71 -14.90 -34.77
N MET A 10 -1.90 -14.36 -33.56
CA MET A 10 -1.97 -15.21 -32.35
C MET A 10 -3.33 -15.87 -32.10
N PHE A 11 -4.37 -15.53 -32.87
CA PHE A 11 -5.72 -16.10 -32.69
C PHE A 11 -6.26 -16.86 -33.92
N SER A 12 -5.40 -17.17 -34.90
CA SER A 12 -5.80 -17.77 -36.18
C SER A 12 -5.77 -19.30 -36.23
N MET A 13 -5.48 -20.00 -35.11
CA MET A 13 -5.32 -21.46 -35.12
C MET A 13 -6.27 -22.16 -34.16
N CYS A 14 -7.56 -22.16 -34.49
CA CYS A 14 -8.55 -23.14 -34.05
C CYS A 14 -9.69 -23.17 -35.06
N ASP A 15 -9.42 -23.56 -36.31
CA ASP A 15 -10.45 -24.18 -37.15
C ASP A 15 -9.83 -24.88 -38.36
N SER A 16 -9.59 -26.18 -38.23
CA SER A 16 -9.42 -27.06 -39.39
C SER A 16 -9.73 -28.49 -38.95
N GLY A 17 -11.02 -28.75 -38.76
CA GLY A 17 -11.60 -30.08 -38.71
C GLY A 17 -12.26 -30.41 -40.06
N GLU A 18 -11.61 -31.33 -40.77
CA GLU A 18 -12.20 -32.34 -41.66
C GLU A 18 -12.70 -31.96 -43.07
N SER A 19 -11.89 -32.43 -44.01
CA SER A 19 -12.06 -32.77 -45.41
C SER A 19 -13.25 -33.67 -45.77
N GLY A 20 -13.85 -33.46 -46.96
CA GLY A 20 -14.53 -34.55 -47.68
C GLY A 20 -15.48 -34.22 -48.84
N ALA A 21 -14.92 -34.13 -50.06
CA ALA A 21 -15.50 -34.56 -51.35
C ALA A 21 -16.72 -33.84 -52.01
N GLY A 22 -16.55 -33.47 -53.30
CA GLY A 22 -17.59 -33.69 -54.32
C GLY A 22 -18.01 -32.52 -55.23
N ASN A 23 -17.31 -32.36 -56.36
CA ASN A 23 -17.74 -31.96 -57.72
C ASN A 23 -18.98 -31.06 -58.01
N ASN A 24 -18.70 -30.01 -58.81
CA ASN A 24 -19.44 -29.43 -59.94
C ASN A 24 -20.98 -29.22 -59.87
N ALA A 25 -21.44 -27.97 -60.02
CA ALA A 25 -22.03 -27.43 -61.26
C ALA A 25 -22.76 -26.10 -61.03
N GLN A 26 -22.96 -25.38 -62.13
CA GLN A 26 -23.51 -24.04 -62.31
C GLN A 26 -24.93 -23.80 -61.79
N GLY A 27 -25.20 -22.54 -61.44
CA GLY A 27 -26.42 -21.86 -61.90
C GLY A 27 -27.48 -21.53 -60.84
N ALA A 28 -27.82 -20.24 -60.81
CA ALA A 28 -29.11 -19.66 -60.40
C ALA A 28 -29.45 -19.62 -58.89
N PHE A 29 -29.63 -18.39 -58.39
CA PHE A 29 -30.49 -18.03 -57.24
C PHE A 29 -31.85 -18.74 -57.34
N PRO A 30 -32.49 -19.23 -56.26
CA PRO A 30 -33.08 -18.39 -55.18
C PRO A 30 -33.12 -19.12 -53.79
N PRO A 31 -34.14 -18.93 -52.92
CA PRO A 31 -34.36 -17.87 -51.93
C PRO A 31 -34.13 -18.34 -50.46
N SER A 32 -34.20 -17.40 -49.51
CA SER A 32 -34.48 -17.59 -48.07
C SER A 32 -33.77 -18.72 -47.30
N ALA A 33 -32.73 -18.35 -46.55
CA ALA A 33 -32.31 -19.09 -45.36
C ALA A 33 -32.50 -18.20 -44.13
N VAL A 34 -33.56 -18.48 -43.38
CA VAL A 34 -33.69 -18.13 -41.96
C VAL A 34 -32.66 -18.97 -41.22
N PRO A 35 -31.74 -18.41 -40.41
CA PRO A 35 -31.12 -19.16 -39.34
C PRO A 35 -32.07 -19.11 -38.14
N GLY A 36 -32.96 -20.09 -38.10
CA GLY A 36 -33.50 -20.58 -36.85
C GLY A 36 -32.43 -21.44 -36.18
N GLY A 37 -32.37 -21.41 -34.86
CA GLY A 37 -31.47 -22.25 -34.07
C GLY A 37 -31.20 -21.67 -32.70
N ASP A 38 -32.24 -21.71 -31.86
CA ASP A 38 -32.26 -21.67 -30.39
C ASP A 38 -31.24 -20.79 -29.62
N PRO A 39 -31.71 -19.81 -28.80
CA PRO A 39 -31.00 -19.52 -27.57
C PRO A 39 -31.09 -20.79 -26.73
N ASP A 40 -29.98 -21.49 -26.56
CA ASP A 40 -29.84 -22.61 -25.64
C ASP A 40 -30.11 -22.11 -24.20
N LEU A 41 -31.40 -21.95 -23.87
CA LEU A 41 -31.94 -21.57 -22.57
C LEU A 41 -31.66 -22.65 -21.50
N ASN A 42 -31.02 -23.75 -21.88
CA ASN A 42 -30.58 -24.84 -21.00
C ASN A 42 -29.07 -24.89 -20.84
N LYS A 43 -28.29 -23.95 -21.40
CA LYS A 43 -26.86 -23.88 -21.12
C LYS A 43 -26.68 -23.37 -19.70
N ALA A 44 -26.39 -24.31 -18.79
CA ALA A 44 -26.07 -24.00 -17.40
C ALA A 44 -25.06 -22.84 -17.36
N PRO A 45 -25.24 -21.88 -16.44
CA PRO A 45 -24.35 -20.73 -16.35
C PRO A 45 -22.90 -21.23 -16.23
N PRO A 46 -21.93 -20.51 -16.83
CA PRO A 46 -20.53 -20.88 -16.74
C PRO A 46 -20.15 -21.01 -15.26
N VAL A 47 -19.73 -22.21 -14.87
CA VAL A 47 -19.25 -22.50 -13.52
C VAL A 47 -17.78 -22.12 -13.47
N VAL A 48 -17.43 -21.26 -12.52
CA VAL A 48 -16.04 -20.88 -12.25
C VAL A 48 -15.63 -21.58 -10.95
N ASP A 49 -14.68 -22.50 -11.05
CA ASP A 49 -14.08 -23.15 -9.88
C ASP A 49 -12.99 -22.24 -9.30
N LEU A 50 -13.10 -21.95 -8.00
CA LEU A 50 -12.16 -21.12 -7.25
C LEU A 50 -11.53 -21.95 -6.13
N ASP A 51 -10.23 -21.76 -5.89
CA ASP A 51 -9.45 -22.54 -4.91
C ASP A 51 -9.71 -22.09 -3.45
N GLU A 52 -10.36 -20.95 -3.26
CA GLU A 52 -10.59 -20.32 -1.97
C GLU A 52 -11.65 -21.05 -1.14
N SER A 53 -11.47 -21.01 0.18
CA SER A 53 -12.53 -21.45 1.10
C SER A 53 -13.78 -20.57 0.96
N ALA A 54 -14.94 -21.12 1.31
CA ALA A 54 -16.21 -20.38 1.30
C ALA A 54 -16.14 -19.08 2.14
N ASP A 55 -15.42 -19.08 3.26
CA ASP A 55 -15.23 -17.89 4.09
C ASP A 55 -14.41 -16.81 3.38
N THR A 56 -13.35 -17.23 2.69
CA THR A 56 -12.47 -16.34 1.91
C THR A 56 -13.23 -15.75 0.72
N LEU A 57 -14.02 -16.56 0.02
CA LEU A 57 -14.91 -16.11 -1.05
C LEU A 57 -15.96 -15.13 -0.55
N THR A 58 -16.51 -15.36 0.65
CA THR A 58 -17.46 -14.42 1.26
C THR A 58 -16.81 -13.06 1.52
N ILE A 59 -15.55 -13.05 2.00
CA ILE A 59 -14.79 -11.82 2.20
C ILE A 59 -14.49 -11.15 0.85
N LEU A 60 -14.01 -11.91 -0.14
CA LEU A 60 -13.75 -11.44 -1.50
C LEU A 60 -14.99 -10.75 -2.10
N LEU A 61 -16.14 -11.43 -2.09
CA LEU A 61 -17.39 -10.89 -2.63
C LEU A 61 -17.84 -9.66 -1.85
N LYS A 62 -17.69 -9.63 -0.52
CA LYS A 62 -17.98 -8.43 0.27
C LYS A 62 -17.08 -7.26 -0.12
N LEU A 63 -15.78 -7.48 -0.29
CA LEU A 63 -14.84 -6.42 -0.70
C LEU A 63 -15.20 -5.84 -2.08
N LEU A 64 -15.64 -6.70 -3.00
CA LEU A 64 -16.03 -6.29 -4.36
C LEU A 64 -17.37 -5.54 -4.40
N HIS A 65 -18.35 -5.94 -3.58
CA HIS A 65 -19.70 -5.36 -3.60
C HIS A 65 -19.88 -4.18 -2.65
N ASP A 66 -19.23 -4.21 -1.49
CA ASP A 66 -19.33 -3.20 -0.43
C ASP A 66 -17.94 -2.98 0.20
N PRO A 67 -17.04 -2.27 -0.50
CA PRO A 67 -15.67 -2.06 -0.02
C PRO A 67 -15.69 -1.31 1.31
N PRO A 68 -14.78 -1.66 2.23
CA PRO A 68 -14.77 -1.09 3.56
C PRO A 68 -14.50 0.42 3.50
N LYS A 69 -15.28 1.17 4.29
CA LYS A 69 -15.08 2.61 4.42
C LYS A 69 -13.77 2.88 5.18
N PRO A 70 -13.03 3.96 4.84
CA PRO A 70 -11.82 4.32 5.55
C PRO A 70 -12.01 4.43 7.07
N PRO A 71 -10.98 4.13 7.87
CA PRO A 71 -10.99 4.34 9.32
C PRO A 71 -11.42 5.75 9.73
N VAL A 72 -12.22 5.84 10.79
CA VAL A 72 -12.61 7.13 11.37
C VAL A 72 -11.56 7.58 12.38
N GLU A 73 -11.00 8.78 12.18
CA GLU A 73 -10.03 9.38 13.09
C GLU A 73 -10.75 10.00 14.30
N ILE A 74 -10.31 9.66 15.52
CA ILE A 74 -10.85 10.18 16.79
C ILE A 74 -10.05 11.39 17.28
N SER A 75 -8.74 11.43 17.03
CA SER A 75 -7.91 12.51 17.59
C SER A 75 -8.17 13.84 16.88
N THR A 76 -8.68 14.80 17.65
CA THR A 76 -8.81 16.22 17.27
C THR A 76 -7.79 17.09 17.96
N ASP A 77 -6.88 16.51 18.77
CA ASP A 77 -5.88 17.28 19.50
C ASP A 77 -4.77 17.73 18.54
N PRO A 78 -4.67 19.05 18.23
CA PRO A 78 -3.70 19.58 17.28
C PRO A 78 -2.25 19.43 17.76
N TYR A 79 -2.03 19.09 19.04
CA TYR A 79 -0.71 18.91 19.62
C TYR A 79 -0.23 17.45 19.57
N THR A 80 -1.13 16.50 19.28
CA THR A 80 -0.74 15.10 19.09
C THR A 80 -0.41 14.82 17.63
N TYR A 81 0.87 14.56 17.34
CA TYR A 81 1.33 14.15 16.01
C TYR A 81 0.95 12.69 15.66
N GLN A 82 0.34 11.96 16.60
CA GLN A 82 -0.09 10.58 16.39
C GLN A 82 -1.59 10.53 16.10
N LYS A 83 -1.94 10.09 14.90
CA LYS A 83 -3.31 9.80 14.52
C LYS A 83 -3.85 8.66 15.35
N LYS A 84 -5.05 8.82 15.92
CA LYS A 84 -5.78 7.77 16.62
C LYS A 84 -7.08 7.49 15.90
N TYR A 85 -7.39 6.22 15.73
CA TYR A 85 -8.55 5.77 14.98
C TYR A 85 -9.56 5.05 15.88
N ASP A 86 -10.82 5.09 15.49
CA ASP A 86 -11.88 4.33 16.14
C ASP A 86 -11.69 2.85 15.85
N THR A 87 -11.40 2.09 16.90
CA THR A 87 -11.14 0.65 16.84
C THR A 87 -12.35 -0.14 16.32
N SER A 88 -13.56 0.40 16.42
CA SER A 88 -14.76 -0.21 15.85
C SER A 88 -14.86 -0.08 14.32
N THR A 89 -14.14 0.88 13.74
CA THR A 89 -14.13 1.17 12.29
C THR A 89 -12.92 0.57 11.58
N VAL A 90 -11.88 0.20 12.33
CA VAL A 90 -10.62 -0.33 11.78
C VAL A 90 -10.73 -1.84 11.60
N ILE A 91 -10.43 -2.33 10.39
CA ILE A 91 -10.33 -3.77 10.15
C ILE A 91 -9.17 -4.33 10.99
N PRO A 92 -9.38 -5.40 11.79
CA PRO A 92 -8.33 -5.99 12.61
C PRO A 92 -7.13 -6.46 11.78
N LEU A 93 -5.92 -6.16 12.25
CA LEU A 93 -4.66 -6.46 11.54
C LEU A 93 -4.49 -7.95 11.14
N PRO A 94 -4.84 -8.95 11.99
CA PRO A 94 -4.73 -10.35 11.58
C PRO A 94 -5.60 -10.69 10.36
N LEU A 95 -6.76 -10.05 10.20
CA LEU A 95 -7.64 -10.27 9.06
C LEU A 95 -7.09 -9.61 7.79
N LEU A 96 -6.52 -8.40 7.93
CA LEU A 96 -5.83 -7.71 6.82
C LEU A 96 -4.68 -8.58 6.28
N GLU A 97 -3.81 -9.06 7.18
CA GLU A 97 -2.62 -9.83 6.83
C GLU A 97 -2.95 -11.22 6.26
N LEU A 98 -3.78 -11.99 6.95
CA LEU A 98 -3.91 -13.42 6.65
C LEU A 98 -4.79 -13.70 5.43
N VAL A 99 -5.74 -12.80 5.14
CA VAL A 99 -6.78 -13.02 4.14
C VAL A 99 -6.77 -11.89 3.11
N ILE A 100 -6.97 -10.65 3.54
CA ILE A 100 -7.32 -9.57 2.61
C ILE A 100 -6.16 -9.23 1.68
N LEU A 101 -4.95 -9.02 2.19
CA LEU A 101 -3.81 -8.62 1.35
C LEU A 101 -3.38 -9.71 0.35
N LYS A 102 -3.55 -11.00 0.71
CA LYS A 102 -3.33 -12.11 -0.23
C LYS A 102 -4.32 -12.10 -1.38
N LEU A 103 -5.56 -11.69 -1.12
CA LEU A 103 -6.58 -11.55 -2.17
C LEU A 103 -6.28 -10.39 -3.10
N ILE A 104 -5.75 -9.28 -2.58
CA ILE A 104 -5.41 -8.12 -3.43
C ILE A 104 -4.43 -8.53 -4.53
N ASP A 105 -3.34 -9.20 -4.16
CA ASP A 105 -2.30 -9.56 -5.14
C ASP A 105 -2.77 -10.67 -6.11
N LYS A 106 -3.65 -11.59 -5.65
CA LYS A 106 -4.19 -12.66 -6.49
C LYS A 106 -5.24 -12.16 -7.49
N TYR A 107 -6.13 -11.27 -7.06
CA TYR A 107 -7.31 -10.85 -7.83
C TYR A 107 -7.19 -9.46 -8.46
N LEU A 108 -6.09 -8.74 -8.20
CA LEU A 108 -5.80 -7.44 -8.79
C LEU A 108 -6.97 -6.45 -8.63
N PHE A 109 -7.37 -6.20 -7.39
CA PHE A 109 -8.47 -5.27 -7.10
C PHE A 109 -8.21 -3.86 -7.60
N ASP A 110 -9.31 -3.13 -7.82
CA ASP A 110 -9.28 -1.72 -8.15
C ASP A 110 -8.49 -0.91 -7.10
N GLU A 111 -7.70 0.05 -7.58
CA GLU A 111 -6.85 0.92 -6.77
C GLU A 111 -7.59 1.64 -5.63
N GLU A 112 -8.88 1.96 -5.82
CA GLU A 112 -9.71 2.58 -4.78
C GLU A 112 -9.93 1.64 -3.58
N ILE A 113 -10.18 0.35 -3.84
CA ILE A 113 -10.34 -0.67 -2.80
C ILE A 113 -9.00 -0.88 -2.09
N VAL A 114 -7.91 -0.97 -2.87
CA VAL A 114 -6.56 -1.13 -2.32
C VAL A 114 -6.21 0.02 -1.40
N LYS A 115 -6.43 1.28 -1.81
CA LYS A 115 -6.19 2.46 -0.97
C LYS A 115 -7.03 2.47 0.31
N GLY A 116 -8.29 2.03 0.23
CA GLY A 116 -9.13 1.88 1.42
C GLY A 116 -8.52 0.90 2.42
N LEU A 117 -8.07 -0.26 1.94
CA LEU A 117 -7.42 -1.29 2.75
C LEU A 117 -6.06 -0.85 3.30
N GLU A 118 -5.27 -0.11 2.52
CA GLU A 118 -4.03 0.50 2.97
C GLU A 118 -4.26 1.53 4.08
N ALA A 119 -5.35 2.29 4.03
CA ALA A 119 -5.72 3.20 5.12
C ALA A 119 -6.01 2.43 6.42
N HIS A 120 -6.69 1.28 6.35
CA HIS A 120 -6.86 0.41 7.52
C HIS A 120 -5.52 -0.17 8.01
N LEU A 121 -4.62 -0.55 7.12
CA LEU A 121 -3.29 -1.03 7.49
C LEU A 121 -2.48 0.08 8.21
N LEU A 122 -2.52 1.31 7.69
CA LEU A 122 -1.88 2.48 8.29
C LEU A 122 -2.46 2.86 9.64
N ALA A 123 -3.75 2.60 9.89
CA ALA A 123 -4.37 2.86 11.18
C ALA A 123 -3.73 2.05 12.33
N HIS A 124 -3.09 0.92 12.02
CA HIS A 124 -2.36 0.11 12.99
C HIS A 124 -0.90 0.55 13.18
N ALA A 125 -0.38 1.42 12.33
CA ALA A 125 1.04 1.79 12.31
C ALA A 125 1.55 2.43 13.62
N PRO A 126 0.80 3.29 14.33
CA PRO A 126 1.27 3.89 15.59
C PRO A 126 1.59 2.86 16.68
N GLU A 127 0.82 1.77 16.76
CA GLU A 127 0.99 0.73 17.77
C GLU A 127 1.85 -0.44 17.28
N ASN A 128 1.78 -0.76 15.99
CA ASN A 128 2.35 -1.97 15.40
C ASN A 128 3.30 -1.67 14.23
N GLY A 129 4.03 -0.55 14.28
CA GLY A 129 4.82 -0.03 13.15
C GLY A 129 5.72 -1.07 12.47
N LEU A 130 6.48 -1.87 13.24
CA LEU A 130 7.39 -2.87 12.66
C LEU A 130 6.64 -3.95 11.87
N ARG A 131 5.54 -4.46 12.44
CA ARG A 131 4.69 -5.47 11.81
C ARG A 131 4.02 -4.91 10.56
N VAL A 132 3.44 -3.72 10.65
CA VAL A 132 2.78 -3.04 9.53
C VAL A 132 3.75 -2.78 8.38
N TYR A 133 4.98 -2.34 8.70
CA TYR A 133 6.04 -2.17 7.71
C TYR A 133 6.37 -3.50 7.01
N GLY A 134 6.55 -4.57 7.79
CA GLY A 134 6.81 -5.92 7.28
C GLY A 134 5.74 -6.40 6.31
N ILE A 135 4.48 -6.25 6.70
CA ILE A 135 3.31 -6.59 5.88
C ILE A 135 3.30 -5.77 4.58
N ALA A 136 3.50 -4.45 4.66
CA ALA A 136 3.52 -3.59 3.48
C ALA A 136 4.62 -4.01 2.49
N MET A 137 5.82 -4.32 2.98
CA MET A 137 6.94 -4.78 2.15
C MET A 137 6.68 -6.16 1.54
N ALA A 138 6.06 -7.09 2.27
CA ALA A 138 5.71 -8.41 1.78
C ALA A 138 4.69 -8.38 0.62
N HIS A 139 3.85 -7.34 0.59
CA HIS A 139 2.85 -7.10 -0.45
C HIS A 139 3.25 -5.97 -1.42
N TYR A 140 4.54 -5.63 -1.52
CA TYR A 140 5.05 -4.62 -2.46
C TYR A 140 4.39 -3.22 -2.36
N ARG A 141 3.88 -2.84 -1.19
CA ARG A 141 3.26 -1.54 -0.92
C ARG A 141 4.28 -0.55 -0.37
N ALA A 142 5.20 -0.12 -1.22
CA ALA A 142 6.31 0.76 -0.85
C ALA A 142 5.84 2.11 -0.26
N ASP A 143 4.76 2.68 -0.78
CA ASP A 143 4.23 3.96 -0.29
C ASP A 143 3.74 3.86 1.17
N VAL A 144 3.02 2.78 1.48
CA VAL A 144 2.60 2.48 2.85
C VAL A 144 3.82 2.23 3.73
N ALA A 145 4.78 1.42 3.28
CA ALA A 145 6.00 1.12 4.03
C ALA A 145 6.77 2.42 4.38
N ASN A 146 6.90 3.34 3.41
CA ASN A 146 7.53 4.65 3.60
C ASN A 146 6.83 5.47 4.68
N ILE A 147 5.49 5.55 4.65
CA ILE A 147 4.70 6.25 5.67
C ILE A 147 4.90 5.59 7.04
N VAL A 148 4.96 4.26 7.10
CA VAL A 148 5.09 3.52 8.36
C VAL A 148 6.45 3.74 9.03
N THR A 149 7.51 4.04 8.26
CA THR A 149 8.84 4.31 8.82
C THR A 149 8.86 5.42 9.87
N GLN A 150 7.88 6.34 9.84
CA GLN A 150 7.77 7.42 10.83
C GLN A 150 7.44 6.90 12.24
N TYR A 151 6.70 5.79 12.32
CA TYR A 151 6.24 5.14 13.56
C TYR A 151 7.22 4.08 14.09
N LEU A 152 8.25 3.74 13.31
CA LEU A 152 9.26 2.78 13.74
C LEU A 152 10.11 3.35 14.88
N LEU A 153 10.30 2.52 15.89
CA LEU A 153 11.32 2.74 16.90
C LEU A 153 12.70 2.47 16.29
N PRO A 154 13.78 2.94 16.93
CA PRO A 154 15.14 2.60 16.53
C PRO A 154 15.27 1.08 16.49
N LEU A 155 15.91 0.54 15.45
CA LEU A 155 15.97 -0.92 15.28
C LEU A 155 16.59 -1.64 16.50
N ALA A 156 17.51 -0.97 17.20
CA ALA A 156 18.13 -1.46 18.43
C ALA A 156 17.15 -1.68 19.60
N LYS A 157 15.92 -1.14 19.55
CA LYS A 157 14.89 -1.35 20.59
C LYS A 157 14.06 -2.62 20.37
N TYR A 158 14.09 -3.19 19.18
CA TYR A 158 13.39 -4.43 18.89
C TYR A 158 14.26 -5.64 19.22
N SER A 159 13.62 -6.74 19.61
CA SER A 159 14.34 -8.00 19.78
C SER A 159 14.79 -8.55 18.43
N LYS A 160 15.79 -9.43 18.46
CA LYS A 160 16.26 -10.12 17.26
C LYS A 160 15.14 -10.97 16.64
N GLU A 161 14.31 -11.57 17.49
CA GLU A 161 13.19 -12.42 17.10
C GLU A 161 12.11 -11.59 16.39
N GLU A 162 11.79 -10.39 16.90
CA GLU A 162 10.83 -9.48 16.27
C GLU A 162 11.30 -8.99 14.90
N VAL A 163 12.57 -8.54 14.82
CA VAL A 163 13.19 -8.11 13.58
C VAL A 163 13.16 -9.23 12.54
N LYS A 164 13.54 -10.45 12.93
CA LYS A 164 13.54 -11.61 12.04
C LYS A 164 12.14 -12.05 11.63
N ALA A 165 11.14 -11.90 12.50
CA ALA A 165 9.78 -12.32 12.21
C ALA A 165 9.09 -11.39 11.20
N TRP A 166 9.35 -10.07 11.28
CA TRP A 166 8.58 -9.08 10.53
C TRP A 166 9.31 -8.47 9.34
N ILE A 167 10.64 -8.40 9.35
CA ILE A 167 11.37 -7.81 8.23
C ILE A 167 11.64 -8.91 7.19
N PRO A 168 11.04 -8.83 5.99
CA PRO A 168 11.05 -9.95 5.04
C PRO A 168 12.39 -10.14 4.33
N SER A 169 13.22 -9.09 4.24
CA SER A 169 14.47 -9.13 3.47
C SER A 169 15.57 -8.22 4.04
N VAL A 170 16.80 -8.42 3.59
CA VAL A 170 17.96 -7.60 3.98
C VAL A 170 17.83 -6.18 3.42
N GLU A 171 17.25 -6.04 2.23
CA GLU A 171 16.96 -4.75 1.60
C GLU A 171 15.99 -3.94 2.47
N ALA A 172 14.88 -4.56 2.90
CA ALA A 172 13.92 -3.90 3.79
C ALA A 172 14.56 -3.49 5.13
N PHE A 173 15.43 -4.32 5.69
CA PHE A 173 16.20 -3.98 6.90
C PHE A 173 17.12 -2.77 6.67
N HIS A 174 17.87 -2.77 5.57
CA HIS A 174 18.79 -1.70 5.21
C HIS A 174 18.04 -0.39 4.91
N ASP A 175 16.88 -0.46 4.28
CA ASP A 175 16.04 0.70 4.00
C ASP A 175 15.60 1.38 5.30
N ILE A 176 15.15 0.61 6.30
CA ILE A 176 14.82 1.18 7.63
C ILE A 176 16.02 1.92 8.21
N LEU A 177 17.22 1.32 8.19
CA LEU A 177 18.43 1.97 8.69
C LEU A 177 18.72 3.28 7.95
N ARG A 178 18.62 3.26 6.62
CA ARG A 178 18.84 4.44 5.78
C ARG A 178 17.85 5.55 6.10
N PHE A 179 16.56 5.21 6.25
CA PHE A 179 15.53 6.19 6.62
C PHE A 179 15.74 6.76 8.02
N GLN A 180 16.14 5.91 8.97
CA GLN A 180 16.43 6.35 10.33
C GLN A 180 17.64 7.31 10.40
N ASP A 181 18.72 6.99 9.71
CA ASP A 181 19.88 7.90 9.62
C ASP A 181 19.52 9.20 8.90
N PHE A 182 18.84 9.11 7.75
CA PHE A 182 18.40 10.29 7.01
C PHE A 182 17.55 11.24 7.86
N ARG A 183 16.61 10.71 8.66
CA ARG A 183 15.80 11.52 9.59
C ARG A 183 16.65 12.22 10.64
N VAL A 184 17.66 11.55 11.18
CA VAL A 184 18.59 12.15 12.15
C VAL A 184 19.40 13.27 11.50
N GLN A 185 19.96 13.04 10.30
CA GLN A 185 20.72 14.07 9.59
C GLN A 185 19.83 15.27 9.24
N ALA A 186 18.64 15.03 8.67
CA ALA A 186 17.70 16.10 8.33
C ALA A 186 17.30 16.93 9.55
N LEU A 187 17.04 16.30 10.70
CA LEU A 187 16.73 17.01 11.95
C LEU A 187 17.93 17.82 12.46
N ARG A 188 19.16 17.28 12.35
CA ARG A 188 20.38 18.01 12.70
C ARG A 188 20.58 19.22 11.82
N ASP A 189 20.37 19.08 10.52
CA ASP A 189 20.47 20.16 9.54
C ASP A 189 19.47 21.27 9.85
N LEU A 190 18.19 20.93 10.11
CA LEU A 190 17.16 21.90 10.51
C LEU A 190 17.52 22.67 11.79
N VAL A 191 18.10 21.98 12.78
CA VAL A 191 18.52 22.61 14.04
C VAL A 191 19.77 23.48 13.85
N LEU A 192 20.71 23.06 13.00
CA LEU A 192 21.93 23.83 12.69
C LEU A 192 21.61 25.12 11.94
N ASN A 193 20.73 25.04 10.94
CA ASN A 193 20.35 26.17 10.09
C ASN A 193 19.37 27.14 10.75
N GLU A 194 18.89 26.84 11.96
CA GLU A 194 17.87 27.63 12.67
C GLU A 194 16.53 27.71 11.92
N ASP A 195 16.23 26.78 10.99
CA ASP A 195 15.00 26.81 10.18
C ASP A 195 13.71 26.72 11.01
N ILE A 196 13.81 26.16 12.23
CA ILE A 196 12.71 26.00 13.18
C ILE A 196 12.56 27.21 14.10
N PHE A 197 13.58 28.08 14.20
CA PHE A 197 13.61 29.19 15.15
C PHE A 197 13.83 30.52 14.42
N PRO A 198 12.92 31.50 14.55
CA PRO A 198 13.11 32.80 13.91
C PRO A 198 14.44 33.43 14.34
N HIS A 199 15.28 33.82 13.38
CA HIS A 199 16.53 34.51 13.67
C HIS A 199 16.27 35.74 14.54
N GLY A 200 16.94 35.80 15.69
CA GLY A 200 16.78 36.88 16.64
C GLY A 200 15.57 36.78 17.57
N TYR A 201 14.92 35.62 17.68
CA TYR A 201 13.83 35.42 18.65
C TYR A 201 14.31 35.69 20.08
N GLY A 202 13.66 36.67 20.74
CA GLY A 202 14.00 37.11 22.08
C GLY A 202 15.20 38.06 22.18
N GLU A 203 15.83 38.44 21.06
CA GLU A 203 16.90 39.44 21.06
C GLU A 203 16.33 40.82 21.37
N CYS A 204 16.87 41.49 22.40
CA CYS A 204 16.73 42.93 22.59
C CYS A 204 18.12 43.58 22.62
N SER A 205 18.21 44.88 22.35
CA SER A 205 19.48 45.60 22.28
C SER A 205 20.33 45.46 23.55
N ALA A 206 19.72 45.33 24.72
CA ALA A 206 20.40 45.17 25.99
C ALA A 206 20.90 43.73 26.27
N HIS A 207 20.25 42.70 25.70
CA HIS A 207 20.52 41.29 26.03
C HIS A 207 20.91 40.43 24.83
N ARG A 208 21.23 41.05 23.69
CA ARG A 208 21.52 40.37 22.42
C ARG A 208 22.58 39.27 22.57
N ASP A 209 23.74 39.62 23.14
CA ASP A 209 24.87 38.70 23.24
C ASP A 209 24.57 37.53 24.19
N SER A 210 23.91 37.81 25.32
CA SER A 210 23.47 36.79 26.27
C SER A 210 22.43 35.84 25.66
N THR A 211 21.44 36.39 24.94
CA THR A 211 20.39 35.62 24.27
C THR A 211 20.97 34.73 23.17
N ARG A 212 21.88 35.27 22.35
CA ARG A 212 22.57 34.52 21.30
C ARG A 212 23.44 33.39 21.86
N SER A 213 24.18 33.66 22.94
CA SER A 213 25.00 32.64 23.61
C SER A 213 24.13 31.53 24.23
N ALA A 214 23.01 31.89 24.87
CA ALA A 214 22.08 30.92 25.42
C ALA A 214 21.44 30.05 24.32
N TRP A 215 21.05 30.66 23.19
CA TRP A 215 20.53 29.94 22.03
C TRP A 215 21.56 28.99 21.42
N ASP A 216 22.79 29.45 21.17
CA ASP A 216 23.83 28.60 20.60
C ASP A 216 24.16 27.40 21.52
N THR A 217 24.17 27.63 22.83
CA THR A 217 24.38 26.57 23.83
C THR A 217 23.24 25.54 23.80
N ARG A 218 21.98 26.01 23.76
CA ARG A 218 20.80 25.13 23.65
C ARG A 218 20.80 24.37 22.33
N ARG A 219 21.11 25.01 21.22
CA ARG A 219 21.23 24.39 19.89
C ARG A 219 22.25 23.27 19.90
N LYS A 220 23.48 23.54 20.37
CA LYS A 220 24.54 22.54 20.48
C LYS A 220 24.16 21.37 21.41
N SER A 221 23.50 21.69 22.53
CA SER A 221 23.00 20.66 23.45
C SER A 221 21.90 19.79 22.82
N LEU A 222 21.00 20.37 22.03
CA LEU A 222 19.97 19.63 21.29
C LEU A 222 20.58 18.71 20.23
N LEU A 223 21.57 19.19 19.47
CA LEU A 223 22.25 18.37 18.45
C LEU A 223 22.86 17.09 19.01
N ALA A 224 23.45 17.16 20.21
CA ALA A 224 24.01 16.00 20.90
C ALA A 224 22.93 14.99 21.36
N ARG A 225 21.66 15.40 21.42
CA ARG A 225 20.52 14.59 21.87
C ARG A 225 19.65 14.09 20.72
N ILE A 226 19.87 14.55 19.49
CA ILE A 226 19.16 14.03 18.32
C ILE A 226 19.74 12.66 18.00
N GLU A 227 19.02 11.65 18.46
CA GLU A 227 19.21 10.24 18.16
C GLU A 227 17.95 9.69 17.49
N THR A 228 18.06 8.51 16.90
CA THR A 228 16.88 7.77 16.45
C THR A 228 15.98 7.52 17.67
N GLY A 229 14.77 8.08 17.66
CA GLY A 229 13.61 7.59 18.41
C GLY A 229 13.56 7.73 19.94
N GLN A 230 13.94 8.87 20.51
CA GLN A 230 13.43 9.30 21.82
C GLN A 230 12.57 10.56 21.70
N PHE A 231 11.25 10.39 21.60
CA PHE A 231 10.28 11.44 21.93
C PHE A 231 9.63 11.10 23.27
N ASN A 232 10.40 11.22 24.34
CA ASN A 232 9.84 11.46 25.67
C ASN A 232 10.18 12.92 25.99
N LEU A 233 9.31 13.84 25.58
CA LEU A 233 9.26 15.22 26.08
C LEU A 233 7.94 15.39 26.83
#